data_AF-A0A5B8U558-F1
#
_entry.id   AF-A0A5B8U558-F1
#
_cell.length_a   1.000
_cell.length_b   1.000
_cell.length_c   1.000
_cell.angle_alpha   90.00
_cell.angle_beta   90.00
_cell.angle_gamma   90.00
#
_symmetry.space_group_name_H-M   'P 1'
#
loop_
_entity.id
_entity.type
_entity.pdbx_description
1 polymer ?
#
loop_
_entity_poly.entity_id
_entity_poly.type
_entity_poly.pdbx_seq_one_letter_code
_entity_poly.pdbx_strand_id
1 'polypeptide(L)'
;MTTRPGATGSSPVACRLLGHRWRFRADDRTLSWDCERCAAHGGSKEYPDATAARRYARAFDEEPGRGERRFLLAAAPLWLWRRLRRETR
;
A
#
# COMPACT_ATOMS: atom_id res chain seq x y z
N MET A 1 16.38 -21.52 -6.05
CA MET A 1 16.91 -20.58 -5.05
C MET A 1 16.97 -19.20 -5.70
N THR A 2 15.88 -18.44 -5.62
CA THR A 2 15.79 -17.13 -6.27
C THR A 2 16.15 -16.07 -5.23
N THR A 3 17.38 -15.58 -5.29
CA THR A 3 17.92 -14.57 -4.38
C THR A 3 17.11 -13.27 -4.52
N ARG A 4 16.69 -12.71 -3.39
CA ARG A 4 15.79 -11.55 -3.26
C ARG A 4 16.61 -10.24 -3.30
N PRO A 5 16.58 -9.41 -4.36
CA PRO A 5 17.24 -8.12 -4.32
C PRO A 5 16.33 -7.08 -3.66
N GLY A 6 16.85 -6.40 -2.62
CA GLY A 6 16.39 -5.09 -2.18
C GLY A 6 15.21 -5.05 -1.20
N ALA A 7 15.45 -5.36 0.07
CA ALA A 7 14.70 -4.79 1.18
C ALA A 7 15.60 -3.83 1.99
N THR A 8 16.41 -3.02 1.29
CA THR A 8 17.28 -2.01 1.90
C THR A 8 16.45 -0.77 2.19
N GLY A 9 15.65 -0.81 3.25
CA GLY A 9 14.83 0.33 3.68
C GLY A 9 13.62 -0.03 4.55
N SER A 10 13.75 -1.00 5.46
CA SER A 10 12.64 -1.34 6.37
C SER A 10 12.39 -0.21 7.38
N SER A 11 11.25 0.47 7.27
CA SER A 11 10.81 1.54 8.17
C SER A 11 9.43 1.22 8.77
N PRO A 12 9.36 0.64 9.98
CA PRO A 12 8.08 0.30 10.62
C PRO A 12 7.22 1.55 10.91
N VAL A 13 7.86 2.71 11.11
CA VAL A 13 7.18 4.01 11.30
C VAL A 13 6.39 4.40 10.05
N ALA A 14 6.95 4.18 8.85
CA ALA A 14 6.26 4.48 7.59
C ALA A 14 4.98 3.64 7.44
N CYS A 15 4.99 2.37 7.87
CA CYS A 15 3.80 1.52 7.84
C CYS A 15 2.73 1.95 8.84
N ARG A 16 3.09 2.47 10.02
CA ARG A 16 2.12 3.01 10.97
C ARG A 16 1.43 4.27 10.45
N LEU A 17 2.16 5.14 9.76
CA LEU A 17 1.63 6.42 9.24
C LEU A 17 0.87 6.27 7.92
N LEU A 18 1.32 5.39 7.02
CA LEU A 18 0.81 5.28 5.65
C LEU A 18 0.12 3.95 5.35
N GLY A 19 -0.01 3.06 6.33
CA GLY A 19 -0.45 1.68 6.16
C GLY A 19 0.64 0.77 5.58
N HIS A 20 0.44 -0.55 5.69
CA HIS A 20 1.31 -1.51 5.01
C HIS A 20 1.12 -1.44 3.49
N ARG A 21 2.24 -1.42 2.75
CA ARG A 21 2.24 -1.59 1.29
C ARG A 21 2.56 -3.06 0.99
N TRP A 22 1.52 -3.86 0.87
CA TRP A 22 1.65 -5.28 0.52
C TRP A 22 2.01 -5.42 -0.96
N ARG A 23 3.00 -6.26 -1.25
CA ARG A 23 3.36 -6.70 -2.60
C ARG A 23 3.06 -8.18 -2.68
N PHE A 24 2.38 -8.60 -3.75
CA PHE A 24 1.96 -9.99 -3.95
C PHE A 24 2.79 -10.61 -5.07
N ARG A 25 3.32 -11.82 -4.84
CA ARG A 25 4.12 -12.56 -5.81
C ARG A 25 3.70 -14.02 -5.86
N ALA A 26 3.66 -14.59 -7.05
CA ALA A 26 3.43 -16.02 -7.24
C ALA A 26 4.76 -16.74 -7.49
N ASP A 27 5.02 -17.76 -6.68
CA ASP A 27 6.09 -18.74 -6.85
C ASP A 27 5.44 -20.11 -7.10
N ASP A 28 5.46 -20.55 -8.35
CA ASP A 28 4.70 -21.71 -8.83
C ASP A 28 3.22 -21.69 -8.38
N ARG A 29 2.81 -22.65 -7.56
CA ARG A 29 1.47 -22.76 -6.95
C ARG A 29 1.27 -21.93 -5.70
N THR A 30 2.31 -21.29 -5.19
CA THR A 30 2.28 -20.54 -3.93
C THR A 30 2.22 -19.04 -4.19
N LEU A 31 1.18 -18.39 -3.70
CA LEU A 31 1.10 -16.94 -3.58
C LEU A 31 1.75 -16.52 -2.26
N SER A 32 2.67 -15.56 -2.29
CA SER A 32 3.26 -14.97 -1.09
C SER A 32 3.11 -13.45 -1.11
N TRP A 33 3.01 -12.84 0.07
CA TRP A 33 2.98 -11.39 0.19
C TRP A 33 3.76 -10.87 1.38
N ASP A 34 4.41 -9.74 1.15
CA ASP A 34 5.23 -9.05 2.11
C ASP A 34 5.08 -7.54 1.98
N CYS A 35 5.37 -6.84 3.07
CA CYS A 35 5.33 -5.40 3.06
C CYS A 35 6.65 -4.84 2.50
N GLU A 36 6.58 -4.12 1.38
CA GLU A 36 7.74 -3.47 0.75
C GLU A 36 8.40 -2.42 1.67
N ARG A 37 7.61 -1.79 2.54
CA ARG A 37 8.06 -0.70 3.42
C ARG A 37 8.74 -1.16 4.71
N CYS A 38 8.28 -2.26 5.31
CA CYS A 38 8.80 -2.70 6.63
C CYS A 38 9.22 -4.16 6.66
N ALA A 39 9.29 -4.82 5.50
CA ALA A 39 9.59 -6.24 5.36
C ALA A 39 8.74 -7.17 6.23
N ALA A 40 7.57 -6.71 6.72
CA ALA A 40 6.66 -7.56 7.47
C ALA A 40 6.17 -8.71 6.58
N HIS A 41 6.28 -9.93 7.09
CA HIS A 41 5.74 -11.11 6.44
C HIS A 41 4.22 -11.12 6.60
N GLY A 42 3.50 -11.03 5.48
CA GLY A 42 2.04 -11.07 5.48
C GLY A 42 1.50 -12.50 5.41
N GLY A 43 2.18 -13.39 4.68
CA GLY A 43 1.87 -14.81 4.64
C GLY A 43 2.06 -15.44 3.26
N SER A 44 1.61 -16.69 3.14
CA SER A 44 1.57 -17.45 1.89
C SER A 44 0.28 -18.25 1.77
N LYS A 45 -0.16 -18.50 0.54
CA LYS A 45 -1.32 -19.33 0.21
C LYS A 45 -1.01 -20.20 -0.99
N GLU A 46 -1.21 -21.50 -0.84
CA GLU A 46 -1.06 -22.46 -1.94
C GLU A 46 -2.37 -22.57 -2.71
N TYR A 47 -2.25 -22.68 -4.03
CA TYR A 47 -3.34 -22.88 -4.97
C TYR A 47 -3.18 -24.22 -5.69
N PRO A 48 -4.28 -24.82 -6.18
CA PRO A 48 -4.21 -26.06 -6.96
C PRO A 48 -3.37 -25.96 -8.24
N ASP A 49 -3.25 -24.75 -8.80
CA ASP A 49 -2.59 -24.50 -10.07
C ASP A 49 -1.77 -23.20 -10.05
N ALA A 50 -0.64 -23.22 -10.77
CA ALA A 50 0.28 -22.09 -10.85
C ALA A 50 -0.33 -20.88 -11.59
N THR A 51 -1.22 -21.12 -12.56
CA THR A 51 -1.96 -20.07 -13.26
C THR A 51 -2.89 -19.35 -12.30
N ALA A 52 -3.53 -20.07 -11.38
CA ALA A 52 -4.36 -19.47 -10.34
C ALA A 52 -3.53 -18.57 -9.42
N ALA A 53 -2.39 -19.06 -8.91
CA ALA A 53 -1.49 -18.27 -8.08
C ALA A 53 -1.02 -16.99 -8.80
N ARG A 54 -0.60 -17.09 -10.07
CA ARG A 54 -0.17 -15.93 -10.89
C ARG A 54 -1.30 -14.93 -11.15
N ARG A 55 -2.52 -15.43 -11.42
CA ARG A 55 -3.69 -14.58 -11.63
C ARG A 55 -4.00 -13.75 -10.40
N TYR A 56 -3.98 -14.36 -9.22
CA TYR A 56 -4.21 -13.65 -7.96
C TYR A 56 -3.04 -12.72 -7.60
N ALA A 57 -1.79 -13.13 -7.82
CA ALA A 57 -0.64 -12.25 -7.61
C ALA A 57 -0.78 -10.97 -8.43
N ARG A 58 -1.12 -11.09 -9.73
CA ARG A 58 -1.33 -9.93 -10.59
C ARG A 58 -2.51 -9.08 -10.12
N ALA A 59 -3.66 -9.70 -9.82
CA ALA A 59 -4.85 -8.96 -9.40
C ALA A 59 -4.65 -8.19 -8.08
N PHE A 60 -3.82 -8.71 -7.18
CA PHE A 60 -3.53 -8.05 -5.88
C PHE A 60 -2.33 -7.10 -5.92
N ASP A 61 -1.37 -7.32 -6.82
CA ASP A 61 -0.23 -6.41 -7.02
C ASP A 61 -0.57 -5.20 -7.89
N GLU A 62 -1.63 -5.31 -8.71
CA GLU A 62 -2.29 -4.19 -9.38
C GLU A 62 -2.86 -3.23 -8.32
N GLU A 63 -2.02 -2.28 -7.93
CA GLU A 63 -2.22 -1.26 -6.90
C GLU A 63 -3.63 -0.62 -7.01
N PRO A 64 -4.59 -0.93 -6.10
CA PRO A 64 -5.91 -0.30 -6.11
C PRO A 64 -5.79 1.12 -5.53
N GLY A 65 -5.25 2.06 -6.32
CA GLY A 65 -4.90 3.36 -5.73
C GLY A 65 -4.34 4.46 -6.62
N ARG A 66 -4.29 4.30 -7.96
CA ARG A 66 -4.29 5.48 -8.86
C ARG A 66 -5.70 6.03 -9.13
N GLY A 67 -6.70 5.56 -8.39
CA GLY A 67 -7.93 6.31 -8.21
C GLY A 67 -7.67 7.43 -7.22
N GLU A 68 -7.33 8.61 -7.74
CA GLU A 68 -7.59 9.90 -7.11
C GLU A 68 -7.37 9.93 -5.59
N ARG A 69 -6.11 9.96 -5.15
CA ARG A 69 -5.77 10.62 -3.88
C ARG A 69 -6.03 12.11 -4.09
N ARG A 70 -7.32 12.49 -4.15
CA ARG A 70 -7.75 13.88 -4.10
C ARG A 70 -7.33 14.35 -2.74
N PHE A 71 -6.17 14.98 -2.74
CA PHE A 71 -5.58 15.63 -1.61
C PHE A 71 -6.70 16.40 -0.92
N LEU A 72 -7.09 15.95 0.28
CA LEU A 72 -8.01 16.69 1.15
C LEU A 72 -7.35 17.98 1.67
N LEU A 73 -6.40 18.58 0.94
CA LEU A 73 -5.83 19.89 1.20
C LEU A 73 -6.84 21.03 0.95
N ALA A 74 -8.00 20.76 0.35
CA ALA A 74 -9.08 21.73 0.24
C ALA A 74 -9.99 21.80 1.47
N ALA A 75 -9.71 21.05 2.54
CA ALA A 75 -10.42 21.19 3.81
C ALA A 75 -9.71 22.21 4.72
N ALA A 76 -9.46 23.42 4.23
CA ALA A 76 -9.40 24.53 5.18
C ALA A 76 -10.81 24.61 5.79
N PRO A 77 -10.99 24.38 7.10
CA PRO A 77 -12.32 24.41 7.68
C PRO A 77 -12.92 25.79 7.40
N LEU A 78 -14.11 25.83 6.80
CA LEU A 78 -14.82 27.08 6.49
C LEU A 78 -14.95 28.01 7.73
N TRP A 79 -14.90 27.44 8.93
CA TRP A 79 -14.79 28.16 10.20
C TRP A 79 -13.57 29.08 10.26
N LEU A 80 -12.38 28.61 9.89
CA LEU A 80 -11.15 29.41 9.94
C LEU A 80 -11.24 30.60 8.98
N TRP A 81 -11.79 30.37 7.79
CA TRP A 81 -12.04 31.40 6.78
C TRP A 81 -13.10 32.43 7.21
N ARG A 82 -14.14 31.99 7.95
CA ARG A 82 -15.15 32.88 8.53
C ARG A 82 -14.59 33.72 9.68
N ARG A 83 -13.65 33.20 10.47
CA ARG A 83 -13.02 33.93 11.57
C ARG A 83 -12.12 35.06 11.05
N LEU A 84 -11.26 34.76 10.08
CA LEU A 84 -10.36 35.75 9.46
C LEU A 84 -11.10 36.94 8.82
N ARG A 85 -12.25 36.69 8.17
CA ARG A 85 -13.06 37.77 7.56
C ARG A 85 -13.77 38.69 8.55
N ARG A 86 -13.87 38.32 9.83
CA ARG A 86 -14.46 39.20 10.86
C ARG A 86 -13.45 40.17 11.46
N GLU A 87 -12.16 39.88 11.36
CA GLU A 87 -11.09 40.72 11.94
C GLU A 87 -10.61 41.81 10.96
N THR A 88 -10.94 41.71 9.67
CA THR A 88 -10.59 42.73 8.66
C THR A 88 -11.70 43.77 8.42
N ARG A 89 -12.72 43.84 9.28
CA ARG A 89 -13.77 44.87 9.24
C ARG A 89 -13.80 45.61 10.57
#